data_AF-A0A496PSX0-F1
#
_entry.id   AF-A0A496PSX0-F1
#
_cell.length_a   1.000
_cell.length_b   1.000
_cell.length_c   1.000
_cell.angle_alpha   90.00
_cell.angle_beta   90.00
_cell.angle_gamma   90.00
#
_symmetry.space_group_name_H-M   'P 1'
#
loop_
_entity.id
_entity.type
_entity.pdbx_description
1 polymer ?
#
loop_
_entity_poly.entity_id
_entity_poly.type
_entity_poly.pdbx_seq_one_letter_code
_entity_poly.pdbx_strand_id
1 'polypeptide(L)'
;MFNPSEKAYCLALLALKRKDYRTASDHFDRAASGFKTDREFNLYRETTRLLLAVKREIAVLEKEDKLEIEEAFPNGQETELR
;
A
#
# COMPACT_ATOMS: atom_id res chain seq x y z
N MET A 1 -8.98 10.69 30.80
CA MET A 1 -9.69 10.91 29.52
C MET A 1 -8.62 11.16 28.48
N PHE A 2 -8.58 10.39 27.38
CA PHE A 2 -7.53 10.56 26.37
C PHE A 2 -7.69 11.88 25.62
N ASN A 3 -6.57 12.55 25.36
CA ASN A 3 -6.55 13.68 24.45
C ASN A 3 -6.75 13.20 22.99
N PRO A 4 -7.07 14.10 22.04
CA PRO A 4 -7.34 13.71 20.66
C PRO A 4 -6.20 12.92 19.98
N SER A 5 -4.94 13.27 20.27
CA SER A 5 -3.77 12.57 19.70
C SER A 5 -3.62 11.17 20.28
N GLU A 6 -3.80 11.01 21.59
CA GLU A 6 -3.78 9.71 22.27
C GLU A 6 -4.90 8.80 21.76
N LYS A 7 -6.12 9.35 21.59
CA LYS A 7 -7.24 8.61 21.00
C LYS A 7 -6.92 8.16 19.58
N ALA A 8 -6.33 9.04 18.76
CA ALA A 8 -5.90 8.68 17.41
C ALA A 8 -4.83 7.58 17.42
N TYR A 9 -3.86 7.64 18.33
CA TYR A 9 -2.84 6.60 18.45
C TYR A 9 -3.45 5.24 18.85
N CYS A 10 -4.35 5.19 19.82
CA CYS A 10 -5.05 3.95 20.18
C CYS A 10 -5.83 3.36 18.99
N LEU A 11 -6.50 4.21 18.20
CA LEU A 11 -7.21 3.77 16.99
C LEU A 11 -6.25 3.24 15.92
N ALA A 12 -5.07 3.85 15.77
CA ALA A 12 -4.04 3.37 14.86
C ALA A 12 -3.55 1.96 15.26
N LEU A 13 -3.28 1.74 16.54
CA LEU A 13 -2.87 0.43 17.08
C LEU A 13 -3.97 -0.63 16.90
N LEU A 14 -5.23 -0.26 17.11
CA LEU A 14 -6.36 -1.16 16.87
C LEU A 14 -6.50 -1.54 15.40
N ALA A 15 -6.31 -0.59 14.48
CA ALA A 15 -6.30 -0.84 13.05
C ALA A 15 -5.14 -1.75 12.62
N LEU A 16 -3.93 -1.54 13.19
CA LEU A 16 -2.79 -2.44 13.00
C LEU A 16 -3.09 -3.86 13.44
N LYS A 17 -3.70 -4.04 14.62
CA LYS A 17 -4.12 -5.36 15.12
C LYS A 17 -5.08 -6.06 14.15
N ARG A 18 -5.92 -5.30 13.45
CA ARG A 18 -6.87 -5.79 12.44
C ARG A 18 -6.26 -5.91 11.03
N LYS A 19 -4.96 -5.63 10.88
CA LYS A 19 -4.24 -5.58 9.60
C LYS A 19 -4.82 -4.57 8.61
N ASP A 20 -5.55 -3.57 9.09
CA ASP A 20 -6.04 -2.45 8.29
C ASP A 20 -4.99 -1.34 8.27
N TYR A 21 -3.96 -1.54 7.44
CA TYR A 21 -2.79 -0.67 7.39
C TYR A 21 -3.11 0.74 6.88
N ARG A 22 -4.14 0.89 6.03
CA ARG A 22 -4.53 2.20 5.49
C ARG A 22 -5.16 3.04 6.60
N THR A 23 -6.15 2.49 7.29
CA THR A 23 -6.78 3.15 8.44
C THR A 23 -5.78 3.40 9.56
N ALA A 24 -4.84 2.47 9.79
CA ALA A 24 -3.76 2.67 10.75
C ALA A 24 -2.89 3.90 10.39
N SER A 25 -2.45 4.01 9.13
CA SER A 25 -1.65 5.13 8.66
C SER A 25 -2.37 6.47 8.83
N ASP A 26 -3.66 6.53 8.48
CA ASP A 26 -4.46 7.76 8.60
C ASP A 26 -4.58 8.20 10.07
N HIS A 27 -4.75 7.26 10.99
CA HIS A 27 -4.79 7.56 12.43
C HIS A 27 -3.43 7.95 13.00
N PHE A 28 -2.34 7.33 12.55
CA PHE A 28 -0.98 7.76 12.91
C PHE A 28 -0.72 9.21 12.49
N ASP A 29 -1.13 9.61 11.28
CA ASP A 29 -0.94 10.99 10.82
C ASP A 29 -1.74 12.00 11.63
N ARG A 30 -2.94 11.62 12.10
CA ARG A 30 -3.73 12.46 13.03
C ARG A 30 -3.12 12.55 14.43
N ALA A 31 -2.42 11.52 14.88
CA ALA A 31 -1.76 11.50 16.19
C ALA A 31 -0.39 12.21 16.17
N ALA A 32 0.21 12.42 15.00
CA ALA A 32 1.61 12.83 14.86
C ALA A 32 1.96 14.13 15.61
N SER A 33 1.05 15.10 15.71
CA SER A 33 1.30 16.35 16.42
C SER A 33 1.57 16.16 17.92
N GLY A 34 0.96 15.14 18.54
CA GLY A 34 1.10 14.85 19.97
C GLY A 34 2.30 13.98 20.33
N PHE A 35 2.92 13.33 19.33
CA PHE A 35 3.97 12.31 19.54
C PHE A 35 5.24 12.57 18.71
N LYS A 36 5.49 13.83 18.29
CA LYS A 36 6.60 14.18 17.39
C LYS A 36 7.96 13.67 17.85
N THR A 37 8.24 13.73 19.16
CA THR A 37 9.51 13.31 19.76
C THR A 37 9.51 11.87 20.24
N ASP A 38 8.38 11.17 20.13
CA ASP A 38 8.24 9.79 20.57
C ASP A 38 8.81 8.85 19.50
N ARG A 39 9.93 8.21 19.83
CA ARG A 39 10.65 7.32 18.92
C ARG A 39 9.83 6.10 18.54
N GLU A 40 9.10 5.53 19.47
CA GLU A 40 8.34 4.29 19.26
C GLU A 40 7.13 4.57 18.36
N PHE A 41 6.41 5.64 18.64
CA PHE A 41 5.34 6.14 17.78
C PHE A 41 5.83 6.37 16.35
N ASN A 42 6.96 7.07 16.18
CA ASN A 42 7.51 7.36 14.87
C ASN A 42 7.93 6.08 14.13
N LEU A 43 8.49 5.10 14.84
CA LEU A 43 8.80 3.80 14.27
C LEU A 43 7.54 3.10 13.74
N TYR A 44 6.48 3.02 14.53
CA TYR A 44 5.21 2.43 14.09
C TYR A 44 4.61 3.16 12.89
N ARG A 45 4.63 4.49 12.90
CA ARG A 45 4.11 5.32 11.80
C ARG A 45 4.88 5.09 10.50
N GLU A 46 6.20 5.21 10.54
CA GLU A 46 7.03 5.09 9.32
C GLU A 46 7.08 3.65 8.80
N THR A 47 7.08 2.64 9.69
CA THR A 47 6.97 1.23 9.24
C THR A 47 5.63 0.93 8.59
N THR A 48 4.52 1.47 9.11
CA THR A 48 3.19 1.34 8.50
C THR A 48 3.14 1.97 7.11
N ARG A 49 3.76 3.15 6.93
CA ARG A 49 3.87 3.83 5.64
C ARG A 49 4.72 3.05 4.64
N LEU A 50 5.87 2.53 5.08
CA LEU A 50 6.72 1.69 4.25
C LEU A 50 5.96 0.45 3.77
N LEU A 51 5.24 -0.23 4.67
CA LEU A 51 4.45 -1.40 4.30
C LEU A 51 3.39 -1.07 3.24
N LEU A 52 2.69 0.07 3.37
CA LEU A 52 1.73 0.51 2.36
C LEU A 52 2.40 0.82 1.01
N ALA A 53 3.57 1.45 1.02
CA ALA A 53 4.33 1.72 -0.20
C ALA A 53 4.74 0.41 -0.89
N VAL A 54 5.33 -0.53 -0.15
CA VAL A 54 5.71 -1.85 -0.69
C VAL A 54 4.50 -2.60 -1.26
N LYS A 55 3.36 -2.57 -0.56
CA LYS A 55 2.13 -3.19 -1.08
C LYS A 55 1.64 -2.55 -2.39
N ARG A 56 1.82 -1.25 -2.57
CA ARG A 56 1.47 -0.58 -3.82
C ARG A 56 2.40 -1.00 -4.95
N GLU A 57 3.71 -1.03 -4.71
CA GLU A 57 4.70 -1.47 -5.70
C GLU A 57 4.44 -2.92 -6.14
N ILE A 58 4.20 -3.84 -5.19
CA ILE A 58 3.84 -5.23 -5.51
C ILE A 58 2.59 -5.29 -6.37
N ALA A 59 1.54 -4.53 -6.01
CA ALA A 59 0.29 -4.51 -6.77
C ALA A 59 0.43 -3.89 -8.17
N VAL A 60 1.43 -3.05 -8.41
CA VAL A 60 1.76 -2.53 -9.74
C VAL A 60 2.44 -3.64 -10.56
N LEU A 61 3.48 -4.28 -10.00
CA LEU A 61 4.19 -5.38 -10.65
C LEU A 61 3.26 -6.56 -11.00
N GLU A 62 2.37 -6.96 -10.09
CA GLU A 62 1.39 -8.02 -10.33
C GLU A 62 0.37 -7.68 -11.45
N LYS A 63 0.17 -6.39 -11.73
CA LYS A 63 -0.66 -5.95 -12.86
C LYS A 63 0.13 -5.87 -14.15
N GLU A 64 1.40 -5.50 -14.09
CA GLU A 64 2.30 -5.45 -15.24
C GLU A 64 2.64 -6.87 -15.76
N ASP A 65 2.74 -7.86 -14.88
CA ASP A 65 2.88 -9.28 -15.24
C ASP A 65 1.62 -9.88 -15.90
N LYS A 66 0.50 -9.13 -15.95
CA LYS A 66 -0.69 -9.45 -16.76
C LYS A 66 -0.65 -8.76 -18.13
N LEU A 67 0.53 -8.63 -18.73
CA LEU A 67 0.65 -8.35 -20.16
C LEU A 67 -0.10 -9.44 -20.93
N GLU A 68 -1.20 -9.05 -21.57
CA GLU A 68 -1.94 -9.86 -22.53
C GLU A 68 -0.98 -10.28 -23.64
N ILE A 69 -0.54 -11.54 -23.60
CA ILE A 69 0.12 -12.16 -24.75
C ILE A 69 -0.96 -12.38 -25.79
N GLU A 70 -1.17 -11.40 -26.66
CA GLU A 70 -1.86 -11.65 -27.92
C GLU A 70 -0.92 -12.50 -28.78
N GLU A 71 -1.14 -13.82 -28.78
CA GLU A 71 -0.59 -14.69 -29.81
C GLU A 71 -1.13 -14.22 -31.17
N ALA A 72 -0.31 -13.48 -31.91
CA ALA A 72 -0.57 -13.21 -33.31
C ALA A 72 -0.44 -14.53 -34.06
N PHE A 73 -1.56 -15.18 -34.38
CA PHE A 73 -1.61 -16.28 -35.34
C PHE A 73 -1.44 -15.69 -36.74
N PRO A 74 -0.32 -15.92 -37.46
CA PRO A 74 -0.26 -15.58 -38.86
C PRO A 74 -1.18 -16.56 -39.60
N ASN A 75 -2.37 -16.10 -39.98
CA ASN A 75 -3.18 -16.80 -40.97
C ASN A 75 -2.42 -16.73 -42.31
N GLY A 76 -1.61 -17.75 -42.56
CA GLY A 76 -0.83 -17.89 -43.78
C GLY A 76 -1.74 -17.75 -45.00
N GLN A 77 -1.56 -16.66 -45.75
CA GLN A 77 -1.95 -16.61 -47.14
C GLN A 77 -0.67 -16.71 -47.96
N GLU A 78 -0.39 -17.92 -48.46
CA GLU A 78 0.57 -18.12 -49.54
C GLU A 78 0.13 -17.24 -50.71
N THR A 79 0.98 -16.27 -51.04
CA THR A 79 0.78 -15.44 -52.23
C THR A 79 1.36 -16.23 -53.40
N GLU A 80 0.52 -16.76 -54.29
CA GLU A 80 0.98 -17.33 -55.56
C GLU A 80 1.63 -16.21 -56.39
N LEU A 81 2.94 -16.25 -56.50
CA LEU A 81 3.70 -15.40 -57.42
C LEU A 81 3.55 -15.99 -58.84
N ARG A 82 2.83 -15.26 -59.71
CA ARG A 82 2.80 -15.50 -61.16
C ARG A 82 3.98 -14.84 -61.87
#